data_AF-A0A916GH65-F1
#
_entry.id   AF-A0A916GH65-F1
#
_cell.length_a   1.000
_cell.length_b   1.000
_cell.length_c   1.000
_cell.angle_alpha   90.00
_cell.angle_beta   90.00
_cell.angle_gamma   90.00
#
_symmetry.space_group_name_H-M   'P 1'
#
loop_
_entity.id
_entity.type
_entity.pdbx_description
1 polymer ?
#
loop_
_entity_poly.entity_id
_entity_poly.type
_entity_poly.pdbx_seq_one_letter_code
_entity_poly.pdbx_strand_id
1 'polypeptide(L)'
;MRIKDMFFDRAAVVRAVDGAKRKVLSKAGAFIRTAASTSIRKRKGSAPAGKPPHSHEGSLRRLILFGYDKAADSVVVGPVGFKKSVAPNVLEYGGDTIVLRRKGGKLTSQRVKIAARPYMAPALEQERPKLPLLWRNSIRKGA
;
A
#
# COMPACT_ATOMS: atom_id res chain seq x y z
N MET A 1 38.49 8.71 -32.63
CA MET A 1 37.62 8.57 -31.45
C MET A 1 36.72 9.81 -31.39
N ARG A 2 35.38 9.69 -31.43
CA ARG A 2 34.48 10.86 -31.45
C ARG A 2 33.96 11.13 -30.03
N ILE A 3 33.86 12.40 -29.61
CA ILE A 3 33.27 12.79 -28.32
C ILE A 3 31.84 12.24 -28.14
N LYS A 4 31.10 12.06 -29.23
CA LYS A 4 29.76 11.44 -29.23
C LYS A 4 29.76 10.00 -28.72
N ASP A 5 30.87 9.28 -28.87
CA ASP A 5 31.07 7.91 -28.37
C ASP A 5 31.45 7.90 -26.86
N MET A 6 31.79 9.06 -26.29
CA MET A 6 32.11 9.25 -24.87
C MET A 6 30.90 9.75 -24.06
N PHE A 7 29.79 10.07 -24.73
CA PHE A 7 28.54 10.38 -24.05
C PHE A 7 27.94 9.07 -23.55
N PHE A 8 27.63 8.97 -22.26
CA PHE A 8 26.86 7.85 -21.72
C PHE A 8 25.70 7.58 -22.67
N ASP A 9 25.62 6.36 -23.21
CA ASP A 9 24.63 5.98 -24.21
C ASP A 9 23.22 6.21 -23.63
N ARG A 10 22.69 7.42 -23.83
CA ARG A 10 21.65 8.00 -22.97
C ARG A 10 20.40 7.15 -23.04
N ALA A 11 20.08 6.65 -24.23
CA ALA A 11 18.96 5.76 -24.43
C ALA A 11 19.17 4.41 -23.74
N ALA A 12 20.37 3.81 -23.81
CA ALA A 12 20.66 2.55 -23.13
C ALA A 12 20.62 2.70 -21.60
N VAL A 13 21.20 3.77 -21.06
CA VAL A 13 21.20 4.07 -19.63
C VAL A 13 19.78 4.35 -19.12
N VAL A 14 19.02 5.19 -19.82
CA VAL A 14 17.62 5.50 -19.45
C VAL A 14 16.76 4.23 -19.46
N ARG A 15 16.88 3.37 -20.48
CA ARG A 15 16.15 2.09 -20.51
C ARG A 15 16.52 1.17 -19.35
N ALA A 16 17.80 1.09 -19.00
CA ALA A 16 18.27 0.30 -17.87
C ALA A 16 17.71 0.84 -16.54
N VAL A 17 17.73 2.16 -16.36
CA VAL A 17 17.17 2.86 -15.20
C VAL A 17 15.66 2.65 -15.10
N ASP A 18 14.91 2.77 -16.19
CA ASP A 18 13.47 2.53 -16.22
C ASP A 18 13.10 1.07 -15.90
N GLY A 19 13.90 0.13 -16.42
CA GLY A 19 13.77 -1.29 -16.09
C GLY A 19 14.02 -1.56 -14.60
N ALA A 20 15.07 -0.97 -14.04
CA ALA A 20 15.39 -1.05 -12.62
C ALA A 20 14.29 -0.42 -11.75
N LYS A 21 13.84 0.80 -12.09
CA LYS A 21 12.73 1.53 -11.44
C LYS A 21 11.50 0.66 -11.27
N ARG A 22 10.99 0.11 -12.38
CA ARG A 22 9.79 -0.75 -12.36
C ARG A 22 9.96 -1.98 -11.47
N LYS A 23 11.12 -2.63 -11.51
CA LYS A 23 11.41 -3.81 -10.69
C LYS A 23 11.50 -3.46 -9.20
N VAL A 24 12.20 -2.39 -8.85
CA VAL A 24 12.39 -1.94 -7.47
C VAL A 24 11.08 -1.47 -6.87
N LEU A 25 10.33 -0.62 -7.58
CA LEU A 25 9.04 -0.11 -7.10
C LEU A 25 7.97 -1.21 -6.98
N SER A 26 7.97 -2.19 -7.89
CA SER A 26 7.11 -3.37 -7.77
C SER A 26 7.42 -4.18 -6.50
N LYS A 27 8.70 -4.41 -6.19
CA LYS A 27 9.11 -5.08 -4.95
C LYS A 27 8.76 -4.28 -3.70
N ALA A 28 8.98 -2.96 -3.73
CA ALA A 28 8.61 -2.06 -2.64
C ALA A 28 7.10 -2.13 -2.35
N GLY A 29 6.26 -2.02 -3.37
CA GLY A 29 4.81 -2.17 -3.24
C GLY A 29 4.39 -3.53 -2.69
N ALA A 30 5.04 -4.60 -3.15
CA ALA A 30 4.78 -5.96 -2.66
C ALA A 30 5.13 -6.12 -1.17
N PHE A 31 6.24 -5.55 -0.71
CA PHE A 31 6.65 -5.60 0.70
C PHE A 31 5.67 -4.83 1.59
N ILE A 32 5.33 -3.60 1.22
CA ILE A 32 4.37 -2.77 1.97
C ILE A 32 2.99 -3.45 2.02
N ARG A 33 2.49 -3.95 0.88
CA ARG A 33 1.23 -4.71 0.82
C ARG A 33 1.26 -5.91 1.76
N THR A 34 2.37 -6.65 1.80
CA THR A 34 2.52 -7.84 2.63
C THR A 34 2.57 -7.47 4.11
N ALA A 35 3.34 -6.46 4.49
CA ALA A 35 3.39 -5.95 5.86
C ALA A 35 1.98 -5.50 6.33
N ALA A 36 1.26 -4.73 5.52
CA ALA A 36 -0.11 -4.33 5.82
C ALA A 36 -1.06 -5.55 5.95
N SER A 37 -1.01 -6.48 5.01
CA SER A 37 -1.88 -7.67 4.98
C SER A 37 -1.63 -8.65 6.12
N THR A 38 -0.39 -8.74 6.61
CA THR A 38 0.00 -9.62 7.72
C THR A 38 -0.30 -8.99 9.08
N SER A 39 -0.33 -7.66 9.16
CA SER A 39 -0.77 -6.92 10.35
C SER A 39 -2.25 -7.16 10.67
N ILE A 40 -3.09 -7.34 9.65
CA ILE A 40 -4.53 -7.59 9.77
C ILE A 40 -4.78 -9.09 10.01
N ARG A 41 -5.00 -9.47 11.28
CA ARG A 41 -5.24 -10.86 11.68
C ARG A 41 -6.73 -11.17 11.88
N LYS A 42 -7.12 -12.42 11.61
CA LYS A 42 -8.49 -12.90 11.88
C LYS A 42 -8.69 -13.07 13.38
N ARG A 43 -9.61 -12.29 13.96
CA ARG A 43 -10.00 -12.34 15.38
C ARG A 43 -11.45 -11.89 15.54
N LYS A 44 -12.08 -12.29 16.66
CA LYS A 44 -13.40 -11.80 17.06
C LYS A 44 -13.28 -10.45 17.76
N GLY A 45 -14.32 -9.64 17.68
CA GLY A 45 -14.38 -8.33 18.32
C GLY A 45 -13.56 -7.26 17.63
N SER A 46 -13.75 -6.01 18.07
CA SER A 46 -13.02 -4.86 17.57
C SER A 46 -11.58 -4.87 18.12
N ALA A 47 -10.59 -4.52 17.31
CA ALA A 47 -9.22 -4.32 17.80
C ALA A 47 -9.16 -3.16 18.82
N PRO A 48 -8.10 -2.96 19.60
CA PRO A 48 -7.91 -1.73 20.36
C PRO A 48 -7.52 -0.55 19.44
N ALA A 49 -7.63 0.68 19.94
CA ALA A 49 -7.18 1.88 19.22
C ALA A 49 -5.66 1.83 18.95
N GLY A 50 -5.23 2.36 17.81
CA GLY A 50 -3.82 2.38 17.38
C GLY A 50 -3.26 1.05 16.88
N LYS A 51 -3.98 -0.07 17.06
CA LYS A 51 -3.60 -1.37 16.49
C LYS A 51 -4.32 -1.61 15.15
N PRO A 52 -3.72 -2.42 14.25
CA PRO A 52 -4.36 -2.79 12.99
C PRO A 52 -5.76 -3.40 13.21
N PRO A 53 -6.68 -3.21 12.26
CA PRO A 53 -8.02 -3.75 12.36
C PRO A 53 -8.00 -5.29 12.32
N HIS A 54 -8.97 -5.91 12.99
CA HIS A 54 -9.17 -7.35 12.86
C HIS A 54 -9.90 -7.67 11.55
N SER A 55 -9.52 -8.79 10.93
CA SER A 55 -10.22 -9.32 9.76
C SER A 55 -11.41 -10.18 10.18
N HIS A 56 -12.63 -9.73 9.91
CA HIS A 56 -13.83 -10.55 10.06
C HIS A 56 -14.15 -11.31 8.76
N GLU A 57 -14.35 -10.60 7.66
CA GLU A 57 -14.64 -11.18 6.33
C GLU A 57 -13.35 -11.47 5.52
N GLY A 58 -12.30 -10.67 5.74
CA GLY A 58 -11.05 -10.74 4.98
C GLY A 58 -11.05 -9.98 3.65
N SER A 59 -12.12 -9.24 3.34
CA SER A 59 -12.18 -8.31 2.19
C SER A 59 -11.08 -7.26 2.29
N LEU A 60 -10.96 -6.55 3.41
CA LEU A 60 -9.92 -5.53 3.62
C LEU A 60 -8.51 -6.06 3.35
N ARG A 61 -8.16 -7.21 3.95
CA ARG A 61 -6.85 -7.86 3.75
C ARG A 61 -6.59 -8.23 2.28
N ARG A 62 -7.60 -8.77 1.58
CA ARG A 62 -7.46 -9.23 0.19
C ARG A 62 -7.34 -8.07 -0.79
N LEU A 63 -8.00 -6.96 -0.49
CA LEU A 63 -8.13 -5.81 -1.37
C LEU A 63 -7.07 -4.73 -1.14
N ILE A 64 -6.03 -4.98 -0.33
CA ILE A 64 -4.82 -4.15 -0.34
C ILE A 64 -4.07 -4.51 -1.61
N LEU A 65 -4.03 -3.59 -2.57
CA LEU A 65 -3.30 -3.74 -3.83
C LEU A 65 -2.21 -2.66 -3.95
N PHE A 66 -1.35 -2.82 -4.93
CA PHE A 66 -0.38 -1.80 -5.31
C PHE A 66 -0.30 -1.63 -6.82
N GLY A 67 0.09 -0.44 -7.26
CA GLY A 67 0.28 -0.10 -8.67
C GLY A 67 1.42 0.89 -8.85
N TYR A 68 2.13 0.74 -9.97
CA TYR A 68 3.15 1.70 -10.39
C TYR A 68 2.48 2.85 -11.14
N ASP A 69 2.70 4.07 -10.65
CA ASP A 69 2.29 5.31 -11.30
C ASP A 69 3.43 5.82 -12.18
N LYS A 70 3.23 5.75 -13.51
CA LYS A 70 4.18 6.20 -14.51
C LYS A 70 4.37 7.72 -14.52
N ALA A 71 3.34 8.49 -14.17
CA ALA A 71 3.40 9.93 -14.23
C ALA A 71 4.24 10.50 -13.08
N ALA A 72 4.07 9.94 -11.88
CA ALA A 72 4.80 10.35 -10.68
C ALA A 72 6.08 9.55 -10.41
N ASP A 73 6.40 8.56 -11.24
CA ASP A 73 7.51 7.62 -11.04
C ASP A 73 7.50 6.98 -9.63
N SER A 74 6.31 6.59 -9.19
CA SER A 74 6.04 6.19 -7.79
C SER A 74 5.22 4.89 -7.69
N VAL A 75 5.13 4.32 -6.50
CA VAL A 75 4.24 3.17 -6.22
C VAL A 75 3.17 3.58 -5.22
N VAL A 76 1.91 3.35 -5.59
CA VAL A 76 0.76 3.59 -4.72
C VAL A 76 0.33 2.25 -4.15
N VAL A 77 0.12 2.18 -2.83
CA VAL A 77 -0.32 0.98 -2.12
C VAL A 77 -1.52 1.33 -1.26
N GLY A 78 -2.59 0.54 -1.31
CA GLY A 78 -3.77 0.79 -0.50
C GLY A 78 -4.96 -0.12 -0.76
N PRO A 79 -6.02 0.02 0.05
CA PRO A 79 -7.27 -0.73 -0.10
C PRO A 79 -8.04 -0.27 -1.35
N VAL A 80 -8.58 -1.22 -2.12
CA VAL A 80 -9.43 -0.95 -3.29
C VAL A 80 -10.81 -1.60 -3.13
N GLY A 81 -11.77 -1.24 -4.00
CA GLY A 81 -13.07 -1.92 -4.06
C GLY A 81 -14.12 -1.47 -3.02
N PHE A 82 -13.80 -0.46 -2.20
CA PHE A 82 -14.69 0.08 -1.17
C PHE A 82 -15.46 1.33 -1.64
N LYS A 83 -15.94 1.37 -2.89
CA LYS A 83 -16.60 2.58 -3.46
C LYS A 83 -17.76 3.12 -2.62
N LYS A 84 -18.51 2.23 -1.95
CA LYS A 84 -19.66 2.58 -1.11
C LYS A 84 -19.32 2.69 0.38
N SER A 85 -18.06 2.48 0.77
CA SER A 85 -17.65 2.37 2.16
C SER A 85 -16.45 3.26 2.45
N VAL A 86 -16.62 4.16 3.41
CA VAL A 86 -15.53 4.98 3.96
C VAL A 86 -14.68 4.23 4.98
N ALA A 87 -14.99 2.95 5.25
CA ALA A 87 -14.38 2.18 6.32
C ALA A 87 -12.84 2.11 6.24
N PRO A 88 -12.19 1.85 5.09
CA PRO A 88 -10.73 1.78 5.06
C PRO A 88 -10.06 3.11 5.45
N ASN A 89 -10.63 4.25 5.02
CA ASN A 89 -10.11 5.58 5.37
C ASN A 89 -10.30 5.86 6.87
N VAL A 90 -11.50 5.61 7.39
CA VAL A 90 -11.82 5.80 8.82
C VAL A 90 -11.00 4.86 9.71
N LEU A 91 -10.65 3.66 9.24
CA LEU A 91 -9.77 2.77 9.96
C LEU A 91 -8.33 3.30 9.98
N GLU A 92 -7.83 3.88 8.89
CA GLU A 92 -6.47 4.42 8.87
C GLU A 92 -6.33 5.68 9.75
N TYR A 93 -7.22 6.66 9.58
CA TYR A 93 -7.09 7.99 10.19
C TYR A 93 -7.99 8.22 11.42
N GLY A 94 -8.98 7.35 11.64
CA GLY A 94 -10.06 7.61 12.61
C GLY A 94 -11.09 8.62 12.07
N GLY A 95 -12.16 8.82 12.83
CA GLY A 95 -13.17 9.83 12.53
C GLY A 95 -14.60 9.34 12.76
N ASP A 96 -15.56 10.18 12.39
CA ASP A 96 -16.98 9.88 12.50
C ASP A 96 -17.47 9.16 11.24
N THR A 97 -18.16 8.05 11.42
CA THR A 97 -18.77 7.31 10.32
C THR A 97 -20.17 6.86 10.67
N ILE A 98 -20.97 6.62 9.64
CA ILE A 98 -22.28 6.00 9.79
C ILE A 98 -22.08 4.49 9.63
N VAL A 99 -22.45 3.73 10.66
CA VAL A 99 -22.46 2.27 10.63
C VAL A 99 -23.88 1.80 10.44
N LEU A 100 -24.08 0.92 9.46
CA LEU A 100 -25.36 0.26 9.23
C LEU A 100 -25.41 -0.99 10.10
N ARG A 101 -26.37 -1.05 11.02
CA ARG A 101 -26.60 -2.20 11.89
C ARG A 101 -27.96 -2.78 11.58
N ARG A 102 -28.04 -4.11 11.53
CA ARG A 102 -29.34 -4.79 11.44
C ARG A 102 -29.80 -5.13 12.85
N LYS A 103 -30.97 -4.63 13.25
CA LYS A 103 -31.60 -4.93 14.55
C LYS A 103 -33.07 -5.28 14.30
N GLY A 104 -33.48 -6.49 14.68
CA GLY A 104 -34.87 -6.95 14.50
C GLY A 104 -35.34 -6.94 13.04
N GLY A 105 -34.49 -7.35 12.10
CA GLY A 105 -34.84 -7.39 10.67
C GLY A 105 -34.73 -6.05 9.93
N LYS A 106 -34.77 -4.90 10.64
CA LYS A 106 -34.63 -3.54 10.08
C LYS A 106 -33.16 -3.10 10.04
N LEU A 107 -32.78 -2.38 8.98
CA LEU A 107 -31.48 -1.75 8.84
C LEU A 107 -31.54 -0.36 9.50
N THR A 108 -30.76 -0.13 10.55
CA THR A 108 -30.64 1.17 11.21
C THR A 108 -29.27 1.77 10.95
N SER A 109 -29.23 3.07 10.70
CA SER A 109 -27.99 3.84 10.63
C SER A 109 -27.67 4.41 12.01
N GLN A 110 -26.42 4.31 12.43
CA GLN A 110 -25.93 4.93 13.66
C GLN A 110 -24.65 5.68 13.37
N ARG A 111 -24.58 6.94 13.79
CA ARG A 111 -23.33 7.72 13.76
C ARG A 111 -22.45 7.26 14.92
N VAL A 112 -21.23 6.85 14.60
CA VAL A 112 -20.27 6.34 15.58
C VAL A 112 -18.90 6.98 15.32
N LYS A 113 -18.25 7.41 16.39
CA LYS A 113 -16.85 7.84 16.34
C LYS A 113 -15.93 6.63 16.46
N ILE A 114 -15.08 6.43 15.46
CA ILE A 114 -14.12 5.32 15.42
C ILE A 114 -12.71 5.89 15.62
N ALA A 115 -12.00 5.33 16.59
CA ALA A 115 -10.58 5.64 16.79
C ALA A 115 -9.71 5.03 15.68
N ALA A 116 -8.63 5.72 15.32
CA ALA A 116 -7.68 5.28 14.31
C ALA A 116 -7.07 3.91 14.64
N ARG A 117 -6.98 3.06 13.62
CA ARG A 117 -6.44 1.70 13.61
C ARG A 117 -5.53 1.56 12.39
N PRO A 118 -4.44 2.35 12.36
CA PRO A 118 -3.61 2.45 11.18
C PRO A 118 -2.98 1.10 10.86
N TYR A 119 -2.94 0.77 9.58
CA TYR A 119 -2.37 -0.47 9.06
C TYR A 119 -1.54 -0.25 7.79
N MET A 120 -1.74 0.87 7.09
CA MET A 120 -0.94 1.25 5.93
C MET A 120 0.31 2.03 6.32
N ALA A 121 0.17 3.11 7.09
CA ALA A 121 1.31 3.94 7.51
C ALA A 121 2.34 3.14 8.34
N PRO A 122 1.95 2.30 9.32
CA PRO A 122 2.89 1.45 10.03
C PRO A 122 3.60 0.44 9.13
N ALA A 123 2.92 -0.05 8.09
CA ALA A 123 3.52 -0.97 7.12
C ALA A 123 4.58 -0.29 6.25
N LEU A 124 4.37 0.99 5.89
CA LEU A 124 5.39 1.78 5.21
C LEU A 124 6.60 2.01 6.10
N GLU A 125 6.41 2.47 7.34
CA GLU A 125 7.51 2.73 8.27
C GLU A 125 8.34 1.48 8.58
N GLN A 126 7.68 0.32 8.70
CA GLN A 126 8.36 -0.96 8.91
C GLN A 126 9.28 -1.33 7.73
N GLU A 127 8.83 -1.12 6.50
CA GLU A 127 9.58 -1.53 5.30
C GLU A 127 10.53 -0.43 4.77
N ARG A 128 10.36 0.82 5.20
CA ARG A 128 11.16 1.99 4.84
C ARG A 128 12.68 1.74 4.82
N PRO A 129 13.33 1.13 5.83
CA PRO A 129 14.77 0.90 5.81
C PRO A 129 15.23 -0.12 4.73
N LYS A 130 14.34 -1.00 4.26
CA LYS A 130 14.66 -1.99 3.22
C LYS A 130 14.57 -1.42 1.81
N LEU A 131 13.80 -0.33 1.62
CA LEU A 131 13.56 0.24 0.30
C LEU A 131 14.84 0.71 -0.41
N PRO A 132 15.78 1.45 0.25
CA PRO A 132 17.04 1.83 -0.39
C PRO A 132 17.91 0.64 -0.78
N LEU A 133 17.86 -0.45 -0.01
CA LEU A 133 18.64 -1.66 -0.29
C LEU A 133 18.22 -2.33 -1.61
N LEU A 134 16.95 -2.17 -2.02
CA LEU A 134 16.46 -2.71 -3.29
C LEU A 134 17.11 -2.05 -4.51
N TRP A 135 17.60 -0.81 -4.36
CA TRP A 135 18.27 -0.07 -5.44
C TRP A 135 19.72 -0.51 -5.64
N ARG A 136 20.34 -1.13 -4.63
CA ARG A 136 21.72 -1.63 -4.72
C ARG A 136 21.85 -2.61 -5.88
N ASN A 137 22.80 -2.36 -6.79
CA ASN A 137 23.09 -3.21 -7.96
C ASN A 137 21.86 -3.47 -8.88
N SER A 138 20.87 -2.57 -8.83
CA SER A 138 19.63 -2.69 -9.62
C SER A 138 19.81 -2.26 -11.08
N ILE A 139 20.68 -1.27 -11.32
CA ILE A 139 21.07 -0.80 -12.65
C ILE A 139 22.28 -1.63 -13.07
N ARG A 140 22.11 -2.44 -14.10
CA ARG A 140 23.18 -3.25 -14.69
C ARG A 140 23.26 -2.94 -16.18
N LYS A 141 24.48 -2.92 -16.72
CA LYS A 141 24.69 -2.89 -18.18
C LYS A 141 24.00 -4.15 -18.73
N GLY A 142 23.14 -3.97 -19.73
CA GLY A 142 22.38 -5.06 -20.33
C GLY A 142 23.32 -6.20 -20.76
N ALA A 143 22.86 -7.43 -20.53
CA ALA A 143 23.31 -8.58 -21.31
C ALA A 143 22.84 -8.41 -22.76
#